data_AF-A0A9R1FZ39-F1
#
_entry.id   AF-A0A9R1FZ39-F1
#
_cell.length_a   1.000
_cell.length_b   1.000
_cell.length_c   1.000
_cell.angle_alpha   90.00
_cell.angle_beta   90.00
_cell.angle_gamma   90.00
#
_symmetry.space_group_name_H-M   'P 1'
#
loop_
_entity.id
_entity.type
_entity.pdbx_description
1 polymer ?
#
loop_
_entity_poly.entity_id
_entity_poly.type
_entity_poly.pdbx_seq_one_letter_code
_entity_poly.pdbx_strand_id
1 'polypeptide(L)' 'QRKFAMQCGACEGKGTYGCRLCRGSATVEWSPLYDPVFVNPCLCPTCDATRVQRCLNCLGKGYA' A
#
# COMPACT_ATOMS: atom_id res chain seq x y z
N GLN A 1 18.52 29.53 4.77
CA GLN A 1 18.16 28.62 5.89
C GLN A 1 17.71 27.28 5.33
N ARG A 2 18.18 26.15 5.87
CA ARG A 2 17.66 24.81 5.52
C ARG A 2 16.30 24.61 6.22
N LYS A 3 15.27 24.25 5.46
CA LYS A 3 13.96 23.84 6.03
C LYS A 3 13.99 22.34 6.25
N PHE A 4 13.83 21.91 7.50
CA PHE A 4 13.61 20.50 7.82
C PHE A 4 12.11 20.22 7.73
N ALA A 5 11.74 19.21 6.94
CA ALA A 5 10.35 18.77 6.87
C ALA A 5 10.04 17.94 8.12
N MET A 6 8.85 18.14 8.69
CA MET A 6 8.41 17.34 9.84
C MET A 6 8.18 15.88 9.40
N GLN A 7 8.57 14.95 10.27
CA GLN A 7 8.33 13.53 10.05
C GLN A 7 6.86 13.24 9.80
N CYS A 8 6.59 12.37 8.82
CA CYS A 8 5.23 11.93 8.57
C CYS A 8 4.75 11.03 9.72
N GLY A 9 3.92 11.58 10.61
CA GLY A 9 3.36 10.84 11.74
C GLY A 9 2.53 9.62 11.32
N ALA A 10 1.89 9.68 10.14
CA ALA A 10 1.10 8.57 9.65
C ALA A 10 1.95 7.32 9.40
N CYS A 11 3.20 7.43 8.94
CA CYS A 11 4.08 6.30 8.62
C CYS A 11 5.34 6.26 9.50
N GLU A 12 5.36 7.03 10.58
CA GLU A 12 6.50 7.14 11.50
C GLU A 12 7.81 7.39 10.77
N GLY A 13 7.75 8.21 9.72
CA GLY A 13 8.90 8.55 8.89
C GLY A 13 9.39 7.49 7.89
N LYS A 14 8.80 6.28 7.86
CA LYS A 14 9.26 5.18 6.98
C LYS A 14 8.95 5.42 5.50
N GLY A 15 7.96 6.24 5.19
CA GLY A 15 7.49 6.48 3.82
C GLY A 15 6.63 5.35 3.24
N THR A 16 6.52 4.22 3.92
CA THR A 16 5.76 3.04 3.47
C THR A 16 4.97 2.41 4.61
N TYR A 17 4.06 1.51 4.26
CA TYR A 17 3.31 0.64 5.17
C TYR A 17 3.35 -0.79 4.68
N GLY A 18 3.06 -1.76 5.55
CA GLY A 18 2.51 -3.03 5.07
C GLY A 18 1.27 -2.77 4.21
N CYS A 19 1.14 -3.47 3.09
CA CYS A 19 0.01 -3.30 2.19
C CYS A 19 -1.30 -3.64 2.91
N ARG A 20 -2.17 -2.63 3.04
CA ARG A 20 -3.42 -2.77 3.81
C ARG A 20 -4.50 -3.54 3.03
N LEU A 21 -4.43 -3.52 1.70
CA LEU A 21 -5.38 -4.20 0.83
C LEU A 21 -5.20 -5.73 0.86
N CYS A 22 -4.00 -6.22 0.52
CA CYS A 22 -3.73 -7.66 0.53
C CYS A 22 -3.28 -8.20 1.90
N ARG A 23 -3.00 -7.34 2.88
CA ARG A 23 -2.54 -7.76 4.22
C ARG A 23 -1.36 -8.75 4.20
N GLY A 24 -0.49 -8.63 3.20
CA GLY A 24 0.69 -9.47 3.04
C GLY A 24 0.53 -10.69 2.13
N SER A 25 -0.68 -11.03 1.65
CA SER A 25 -0.88 -12.16 0.72
C SER A 25 -0.30 -11.90 -0.68
N ALA A 26 0.04 -10.65 -1.01
CA ALA A 26 0.51 -10.18 -2.32
C ALA A 26 -0.51 -10.29 -3.47
N THR A 27 -1.61 -11.02 -3.26
CA THR A 27 -2.73 -11.17 -4.18
C THR A 27 -4.06 -10.73 -3.54
N VAL A 28 -5.07 -10.47 -4.36
CA VAL A 28 -6.44 -10.21 -3.92
C VAL A 28 -7.40 -11.11 -4.68
N GLU A 29 -8.40 -11.63 -3.99
CA GLU A 29 -9.53 -12.30 -4.61
C GLU A 29 -10.55 -11.22 -4.98
N TRP A 30 -10.82 -11.09 -6.27
CA TRP A 30 -11.74 -10.08 -6.77
C TRP A 30 -12.41 -10.56 -8.05
N SER A 31 -13.68 -10.21 -8.22
CA SER A 31 -14.44 -10.41 -9.45
C SER A 31 -15.31 -9.19 -9.74
N PRO A 32 -15.45 -8.79 -11.02
CA PRO A 32 -16.40 -7.76 -11.43
C PRO A 32 -17.85 -8.28 -11.49
N LEU A 33 -18.05 -9.60 -11.45
CA LEU A 33 -19.39 -10.21 -11.50
C LEU A 33 -20.01 -10.22 -10.11
N TYR A 34 -21.32 -9.95 -10.04
CA TYR A 34 -22.08 -10.03 -8.79
C TYR A 34 -22.10 -11.46 -8.21
N ASP A 35 -22.23 -12.47 -9.09
CA ASP A 35 -22.23 -13.88 -8.70
C ASP A 35 -21.22 -14.67 -9.56
N PRO A 36 -19.92 -14.63 -9.19
CA PRO A 36 -18.88 -15.28 -9.96
C PRO A 36 -18.83 -16.79 -9.67
N VAL A 37 -18.88 -17.58 -10.75
CA VAL A 37 -18.64 -19.04 -10.69
C VAL A 37 -17.20 -19.37 -10.28
N PHE A 38 -16.26 -18.46 -10.55
CA PHE A 38 -14.86 -18.58 -10.15
C PHE A 38 -14.28 -17.22 -9.81
N VAL A 39 -13.44 -17.16 -8.77
CA VAL A 39 -12.67 -15.98 -8.39
C VAL A 39 -11.18 -16.34 -8.48
N ASN A 40 -10.45 -15.66 -9.36
CA ASN A 40 -9.02 -15.89 -9.52
C ASN A 40 -8.24 -14.93 -8.61
N PRO A 41 -7.23 -15.40 -7.85
CA PRO A 41 -6.29 -14.50 -7.19
C PRO A 41 -5.56 -13.64 -8.23
N CYS A 42 -5.73 -12.33 -8.12
CA CYS A 42 -5.04 -11.33 -8.94
C CYS A 42 -3.88 -10.71 -8.15
N LEU A 43 -2.84 -10.24 -8.85
CA LEU A 43 -1.78 -9.43 -8.22
C LEU A 43 -2.41 -8.23 -7.50
N CYS A 44 -1.97 -7.96 -6.27
CA CYS A 44 -2.51 -6.86 -5.48
C CYS A 44 -2.16 -5.52 -6.14
N PRO A 45 -3.15 -4.71 -6.57
CA PRO A 45 -2.89 -3.50 -7.36
C PRO A 45 -2.31 -2.35 -6.54
N THR A 46 -2.34 -2.43 -5.21
CA THR A 46 -1.81 -1.37 -4.34
C THR A 46 -0.36 -1.55 -3.94
N CYS A 47 0.19 -2.76 -4.10
CA CYS A 47 1.57 -3.05 -3.75
C CYS A 47 2.34 -3.82 -4.83
N ASP A 48 1.72 -4.16 -5.96
CA ASP A 48 2.34 -4.92 -7.05
C ASP A 48 3.08 -6.17 -6.53
N ALA A 49 2.41 -6.92 -5.65
CA ALA A 49 2.94 -8.07 -4.92
C ALA A 49 4.16 -7.86 -4.00
N THR A 50 4.65 -6.64 -3.82
CA THR A 50 5.78 -6.34 -2.91
C THR A 50 5.42 -6.42 -1.42
N ARG A 51 4.11 -6.55 -1.09
CA ARG A 51 3.55 -6.56 0.27
C ARG A 51 3.72 -5.24 1.04
N VAL A 52 4.28 -4.23 0.40
CA VAL A 52 4.54 -2.90 0.98
C VAL A 52 3.86 -1.86 0.09
N GLN A 53 3.15 -0.92 0.71
CA GLN A 53 2.44 0.16 0.02
C GLN A 53 3.10 1.50 0.34
N ARG A 54 3.20 2.36 -0.68
CA ARG A 54 3.66 3.75 -0.52
C ARG A 54 2.72 4.52 0.43
N CYS A 55 3.28 5.23 1.40
CA CYS A 55 2.51 6.14 2.23
C CYS A 55 2.04 7.32 1.37
N LEU A 56 0.72 7.45 1.19
CA LEU A 56 0.15 8.53 0.38
C LEU A 56 0.07 9.87 1.13
N ASN A 57 0.13 9.87 2.47
CA ASN A 57 0.16 11.11 3.26
C ASN A 57 1.46 11.90 3.07
N CYS A 58 2.58 11.22 2.83
CA CYS A 58 3.88 11.85 2.55
C CYS A 58 4.42 11.51 1.16
N LEU A 59 3.60 10.90 0.30
CA LEU A 59 3.99 10.44 -1.02
C LEU A 59 5.32 9.66 -0.99
N GLY A 60 5.50 8.74 -0.05
CA GLY A 60 6.73 7.94 0.03
C GLY A 60 7.96 8.64 0.59
N LYS A 61 7.91 9.94 0.92
CA LYS A 61 9.11 10.69 1.33
C LYS A 61 9.58 10.39 2.75
N GLY A 62 8.67 10.07 3.67
CA GLY A 62 9.00 9.73 5.06
C GLY A 62 9.40 10.92 5.93
N TYR A 63 10.33 11.79 5.49
CA TYR A 63 10.90 12.89 6.28
C TYR A 63 11.38 12.44 7.68
N ALA A 64 12.04 11.27 7.73
CA ALA A 64 12.91 10.86 8.83
C ALA A 64 14.09 11.82 9.01
#